data_AF-B1ZNY7-F1
#
_entry.id   AF-B1ZNY7-F1
#
_cell.length_a   1.000
_cell.length_b   1.000
_cell.length_c   1.000
_cell.angle_alpha   90.00
_cell.angle_beta   90.00
_cell.angle_gamma   90.00
#
_symmetry.space_group_name_H-M   'P 1'
#
loop_
_entity.id
_entity.type
_entity.pdbx_description
1 polymer ?
#
loop_
_entity_poly.entity_id
_entity_poly.type
_entity_poly.pdbx_seq_one_letter_code
_entity_poly.pdbx_strand_id
1 'polypeptide(L)'
;MRTSILLSLVIVLGAATGQVLLRARAMRLDAELALARSDQREHSRLAAERNRLRAAQLPPARYNELQRLLAEHTQLSGEIAARKQPALPAPLSPGEWTPCSAWANRGRATPHAAVETALWAAAGGDLATFEATLELDESARAPAQDLLARLPASVRSTYPTPEALVASVTMKNIPLAEAQIVWSHEPDSDRAAIGVLLHHPEGAQAKPDPNVSGSSPPPALADNPRLSLATLMLHRSASGWRLVVPASAIERMARELTAPPP
;
A
#
# COMPACT_ATOMS: atom_id res chain seq x y z
N MET A 1 11.15 -18.40 -78.64
CA MET A 1 10.50 -17.05 -78.65
C MET A 1 9.31 -16.90 -77.69
N ARG A 2 8.58 -17.96 -77.30
CA ARG A 2 7.43 -17.83 -76.36
C ARG A 2 7.81 -17.63 -74.87
N THR A 3 9.02 -18.00 -74.46
CA THR A 3 9.47 -17.89 -73.05
C THR A 3 9.85 -16.47 -72.62
N SER A 4 10.25 -15.57 -73.54
CA SER A 4 10.63 -14.20 -73.19
C SER A 4 9.45 -13.27 -72.89
N ILE A 5 8.24 -13.58 -73.37
CA ILE A 5 7.03 -12.75 -73.15
C ILE A 5 6.46 -12.97 -71.74
N LEU A 6 6.59 -14.17 -71.17
CA LEU A 6 6.09 -14.47 -69.81
C LEU A 6 6.93 -13.80 -68.72
N LEU A 7 8.23 -13.60 -68.94
CA LEU A 7 9.13 -13.03 -67.93
C LEU A 7 8.95 -11.50 -67.77
N SER A 8 8.58 -10.80 -68.84
CA SER A 8 8.32 -9.35 -68.81
C SER A 8 6.99 -9.01 -68.12
N LEU A 9 5.97 -9.86 -68.25
CA LEU A 9 4.67 -9.65 -67.58
C LEU A 9 4.77 -9.75 -66.04
N VAL A 10 5.61 -10.65 -65.53
CA VAL A 10 5.80 -10.84 -64.07
C VAL A 10 6.50 -9.64 -63.42
N ILE A 11 7.44 -9.00 -64.12
CA ILE A 11 8.16 -7.82 -63.60
C ILE A 11 7.22 -6.60 -63.50
N VAL A 12 6.35 -6.40 -64.50
CA VAL A 12 5.39 -5.27 -64.50
C VAL A 12 4.30 -5.46 -63.43
N LEU A 13 3.83 -6.69 -63.19
CA LEU A 13 2.87 -6.97 -62.11
C LEU A 13 3.49 -6.76 -60.71
N GLY A 14 4.77 -7.07 -60.54
CA GLY A 14 5.50 -6.83 -59.29
C GLY A 14 5.65 -5.35 -58.95
N ALA A 15 5.86 -4.48 -59.95
CA ALA A 15 6.01 -3.04 -59.73
C ALA A 15 4.69 -2.37 -59.29
N ALA A 16 3.56 -2.79 -59.85
CA ALA A 16 2.25 -2.23 -59.50
C ALA A 16 1.82 -2.60 -58.07
N THR A 17 2.06 -3.86 -57.65
CA THR A 17 1.75 -4.31 -56.28
C THR A 17 2.64 -3.63 -55.23
N GLY A 18 3.92 -3.38 -55.55
CA GLY A 18 4.83 -2.61 -54.71
C GLY A 18 4.36 -1.16 -54.47
N GLN A 19 3.89 -0.47 -55.51
CA GLN A 19 3.39 0.91 -55.36
C GLN A 19 2.13 1.00 -54.50
N VAL A 20 1.20 0.05 -54.63
CA VAL A 20 -0.01 0.01 -53.79
C VAL A 20 0.36 -0.19 -52.32
N LEU A 21 1.32 -1.07 -52.03
CA LEU A 21 1.78 -1.33 -50.67
C LEU A 21 2.48 -0.11 -50.04
N LEU A 22 3.31 0.61 -50.82
CA LEU A 22 3.96 1.84 -50.36
C LEU A 22 2.95 2.95 -50.06
N ARG A 23 1.93 3.12 -50.92
CA ARG A 23 0.83 4.08 -50.66
C ARG A 23 0.04 3.70 -49.42
N ALA A 24 -0.28 2.42 -49.22
CA ALA A 24 -0.99 1.96 -48.03
C ALA A 24 -0.18 2.21 -46.75
N ARG A 25 1.15 2.04 -46.79
CA ARG A 25 2.04 2.39 -45.67
C ARG A 25 2.09 3.89 -45.39
N ALA A 26 2.19 4.71 -46.44
CA ALA A 26 2.18 6.17 -46.29
C ALA A 26 0.87 6.65 -45.64
N MET A 27 -0.29 6.17 -46.11
CA MET A 27 -1.59 6.52 -45.53
C MET A 27 -1.74 6.11 -44.06
N ARG A 28 -1.19 4.94 -43.66
CA ARG A 28 -1.22 4.50 -42.26
C ARG A 28 -0.36 5.40 -41.36
N LEU A 29 0.85 5.75 -41.81
CA LEU A 29 1.72 6.66 -41.07
C LEU A 29 1.11 8.06 -40.94
N ASP A 30 0.48 8.56 -42.00
CA ASP A 30 -0.22 9.85 -41.96
C ASP A 30 -1.42 9.82 -41.00
N ALA A 31 -2.17 8.70 -40.96
CA ALA A 31 -3.28 8.52 -40.03
C ALA A 31 -2.81 8.46 -38.55
N GLU A 32 -1.71 7.75 -38.28
CA GLU A 32 -1.11 7.68 -36.94
C GLU A 32 -0.60 9.05 -36.47
N LEU A 33 0.07 9.80 -37.36
CA LEU A 33 0.50 11.18 -37.07
C LEU A 33 -0.67 12.12 -36.82
N ALA A 34 -1.77 11.96 -37.55
CA ALA A 34 -2.98 12.75 -37.33
C ALA A 34 -3.60 12.47 -35.96
N LEU A 35 -3.66 11.20 -35.54
CA LEU A 35 -4.18 10.79 -34.24
C LEU A 35 -3.30 11.33 -33.10
N ALA A 36 -1.98 11.13 -33.17
CA ALA A 36 -1.04 11.64 -32.16
C ALA A 36 -1.10 13.17 -32.02
N ARG A 37 -1.29 13.90 -33.13
CA ARG A 37 -1.47 15.36 -33.11
C ARG A 37 -2.82 15.79 -32.53
N SER A 38 -3.85 14.96 -32.62
CA SER A 38 -5.15 15.21 -31.97
C SER A 38 -5.00 15.08 -30.46
N ASP A 39 -4.38 13.99 -30.00
CA ASP A 39 -4.14 13.73 -28.59
C ASP A 39 -3.28 14.82 -27.95
N GLN A 40 -2.24 15.28 -28.65
CA GLN A 40 -1.39 16.37 -28.16
C GLN A 40 -2.15 17.70 -28.03
N ARG A 41 -3.12 17.97 -28.92
CA ARG A 41 -3.99 19.14 -28.82
C ARG A 41 -4.95 19.01 -27.65
N GLU A 42 -5.51 17.83 -27.41
CA GLU A 42 -6.39 17.58 -26.28
C GLU A 42 -5.66 17.73 -24.94
N HIS A 43 -4.45 17.17 -24.81
CA HIS A 43 -3.61 17.36 -23.64
C HIS A 43 -3.28 18.84 -23.40
N SER A 44 -2.94 19.57 -24.46
CA SER A 44 -2.65 21.01 -24.36
C SER A 44 -3.89 21.80 -23.92
N ARG A 45 -5.07 21.43 -24.43
CA ARG A 45 -6.36 22.04 -24.05
C ARG A 45 -6.69 21.75 -22.58
N LEU A 46 -6.58 20.50 -22.14
CA LEU A 46 -6.84 20.12 -20.76
C LEU A 46 -5.85 20.78 -19.79
N ALA A 47 -4.57 20.90 -20.17
CA ALA A 47 -3.57 21.62 -19.39
C ALA A 47 -3.91 23.11 -19.26
N ALA A 48 -4.32 23.76 -20.36
CA ALA A 48 -4.78 25.15 -20.35
C ALA A 48 -6.03 25.34 -19.49
N GLU A 49 -7.01 24.43 -19.58
CA GLU A 49 -8.24 24.50 -18.80
C GLU A 49 -7.97 24.25 -17.31
N ARG A 50 -7.12 23.28 -16.97
CA ARG A 50 -6.66 23.07 -15.59
C ARG A 50 -5.95 24.31 -15.04
N ASN A 51 -5.12 24.97 -15.85
CA ASN A 51 -4.46 26.20 -15.45
C ASN A 51 -5.46 27.36 -15.26
N ARG A 52 -6.47 27.47 -16.13
CA ARG A 52 -7.57 28.43 -16.00
C ARG A 52 -8.37 28.19 -14.72
N LEU A 53 -8.78 26.95 -14.46
CA LEU A 53 -9.51 26.59 -13.25
C LEU A 53 -8.70 26.86 -11.99
N ARG A 54 -7.39 26.54 -12.00
CA ARG A 54 -6.48 26.90 -10.90
C ARG A 54 -6.37 28.41 -10.69
N ALA A 55 -6.27 29.18 -11.76
CA ALA A 55 -6.23 30.65 -11.69
C ALA A 55 -7.56 31.24 -11.20
N ALA A 56 -8.68 30.58 -11.49
CA ALA A 56 -10.02 31.02 -11.08
C ALA A 56 -10.37 30.62 -9.63
N GLN A 57 -9.84 29.51 -9.11
CA GLN A 57 -10.34 28.91 -7.86
C GLN A 57 -9.68 29.39 -6.57
N LEU A 58 -8.50 30.00 -6.58
CA LEU A 58 -7.92 30.61 -5.37
C LEU A 58 -7.17 31.91 -5.69
N PRO A 59 -7.50 33.04 -5.03
CA PRO A 59 -6.64 34.21 -5.04
C PRO A 59 -5.23 33.78 -4.61
N PRO A 60 -4.15 34.20 -5.31
CA PRO A 60 -2.78 33.77 -5.02
C PRO A 60 -2.37 34.04 -3.56
N ALA A 61 -2.93 35.08 -2.93
CA ALA A 61 -2.77 35.36 -1.51
C ALA A 61 -3.25 34.20 -0.60
N ARG A 62 -4.38 33.57 -0.93
CA ARG A 62 -4.96 32.47 -0.15
C ARG A 62 -4.17 31.17 -0.30
N TYR A 63 -3.58 30.94 -1.49
CA TYR A 63 -2.67 29.82 -1.72
C TYR A 63 -1.37 29.96 -0.91
N ASN A 64 -0.77 31.16 -0.92
CA ASN A 64 0.43 31.45 -0.13
C ASN A 64 0.16 31.32 1.37
N GLU A 65 -1.01 31.75 1.83
CA GLU A 65 -1.42 31.58 3.22
C GLU A 65 -1.57 30.10 3.59
N LEU A 66 -2.18 29.29 2.72
CA LEU A 66 -2.29 27.85 2.95
C LEU A 66 -0.93 27.16 3.02
N GLN A 67 -0.01 27.53 2.13
CA GLN A 67 1.37 27.03 2.14
C GLN A 67 2.10 27.42 3.44
N ARG A 68 1.91 28.66 3.90
CA ARG A 68 2.48 29.14 5.16
C ARG A 68 1.94 28.37 6.35
N LEU A 69 0.62 28.18 6.43
CA LEU A 69 -0.03 27.44 7.51
C LEU A 69 0.42 25.97 7.55
N LEU A 70 0.61 25.33 6.39
CA LEU A 70 1.14 23.97 6.33
C LEU A 70 2.60 23.89 6.81
N ALA A 71 3.44 24.85 6.43
CA ALA A 71 4.81 24.93 6.91
C ALA A 71 4.87 25.15 8.43
N GLU A 72 4.04 26.06 8.94
CA GLU A 72 3.91 26.36 10.37
C GLU A 72 3.42 25.15 11.16
N HIS A 73 2.39 24.44 10.67
CA HIS A 73 1.90 23.22 11.30
C HIS A 73 2.97 22.12 11.33
N THR A 74 3.74 21.97 10.25
CA THR A 74 4.83 20.99 10.16
C THR A 74 5.94 21.32 11.15
N GLN A 75 6.30 22.61 11.27
CA GLN A 75 7.31 23.08 12.21
C GLN A 75 6.86 22.88 13.67
N LEU A 76 5.64 23.30 14.02
CA LEU A 76 5.09 23.15 15.37
C LEU A 76 4.99 21.67 15.77
N SER A 77 4.59 20.81 14.83
CA SER A 77 4.55 19.36 15.07
C SER A 77 5.95 18.80 15.35
N GLY A 78 6.98 19.26 14.62
CA GLY A 78 8.37 18.90 14.86
C GLY A 78 8.92 19.44 16.19
N GLU A 79 8.57 20.66 16.57
CA GLU A 79 8.96 21.27 17.84
C GLU A 79 8.30 20.57 19.04
N ILE A 80 7.02 20.19 18.92
CA ILE A 80 6.32 19.41 19.95
C ILE A 80 6.96 18.03 20.10
N ALA A 81 7.32 17.37 18.99
CA ALA A 81 8.04 16.11 19.02
C ALA A 81 9.42 16.25 19.68
N ALA A 82 10.16 17.32 19.38
CA ALA A 82 11.50 17.57 19.92
C ALA A 82 11.51 17.99 21.40
N ARG A 83 10.49 18.73 21.85
CA ARG A 83 10.46 19.34 23.20
C ARG A 83 9.87 18.42 24.28
N LYS A 84 9.25 17.31 23.89
CA LYS A 84 8.43 16.50 24.79
C LYS A 84 8.56 15.00 24.59
N GLN A 85 9.72 14.51 24.13
CA GLN A 85 10.02 13.09 24.21
C GLN A 85 10.64 12.79 25.58
N PRO A 86 9.88 12.27 26.56
CA PRO A 86 10.51 11.58 27.68
C PRO A 86 11.45 10.52 27.10
N ALA A 87 12.56 10.25 27.78
CA ALA A 87 13.49 9.21 27.36
C ALA A 87 12.66 7.96 27.00
N LEU A 88 12.71 7.58 25.72
CA LEU A 88 11.91 6.47 25.25
C LEU A 88 12.28 5.24 26.09
N PRO A 89 11.32 4.37 26.43
CA PRO A 89 11.61 3.13 27.14
C PRO A 89 12.67 2.29 26.40
N ALA A 90 13.08 1.15 26.95
CA ALA A 90 13.92 0.22 26.18
C ALA A 90 13.17 -0.25 24.92
N PRO A 91 13.86 -0.47 23.78
CA PRO A 91 13.22 -1.00 22.57
C PRO A 91 12.73 -2.43 22.81
N LEU A 92 11.79 -2.90 21.98
CA LEU A 92 11.37 -4.30 21.96
C LEU A 92 12.57 -5.23 21.66
N SER A 93 13.02 -5.96 22.69
CA SER A 93 14.12 -6.92 22.59
C SER A 93 13.61 -8.30 22.16
N PRO A 94 14.31 -9.01 21.26
CA PRO A 94 14.02 -10.40 20.96
C PRO A 94 14.09 -11.27 22.22
N GLY A 95 13.10 -12.12 22.43
CA GLY A 95 13.04 -13.05 23.57
C GLY A 95 12.53 -12.44 24.88
N GLU A 96 12.15 -11.16 24.93
CA GLU A 96 11.58 -10.53 26.14
C GLU A 96 10.11 -10.14 25.94
N TRP A 97 9.26 -10.50 26.90
CA TRP A 97 7.87 -10.03 26.92
C TRP A 97 7.81 -8.56 27.32
N THR A 98 7.18 -7.75 26.48
CA THR A 98 7.06 -6.31 26.69
C THR A 98 5.59 -5.90 26.73
N PRO A 99 5.11 -5.29 27.82
CA PRO A 99 3.73 -4.85 27.94
C PRO A 99 3.42 -3.66 27.02
N CYS A 100 2.16 -3.51 26.63
CA CYS A 100 1.73 -2.47 25.70
C CYS A 100 2.02 -1.05 26.19
N SER A 101 2.06 -0.84 27.51
CA SER A 101 2.43 0.43 28.14
C SER A 101 3.90 0.82 27.94
N ALA A 102 4.76 -0.12 27.56
CA ALA A 102 6.18 0.11 27.32
C ALA A 102 6.53 0.27 25.83
N TRP A 103 5.59 0.02 24.91
CA TRP A 103 5.82 0.27 23.48
C TRP A 103 5.89 1.77 23.21
N ALA A 104 6.67 2.17 22.20
CA ALA A 104 6.78 3.57 21.81
C ALA A 104 6.86 3.75 20.30
N ASN A 105 6.53 4.95 19.82
CA ASN A 105 6.79 5.33 18.44
C ASN A 105 8.30 5.48 18.21
N ARG A 106 8.91 4.49 17.55
CA ARG A 106 10.33 4.47 17.16
C ARG A 106 10.55 4.87 15.70
N GLY A 107 9.48 5.19 14.99
CA GLY A 107 9.50 5.38 13.55
C GLY A 107 9.73 4.06 12.80
N ARG A 108 10.32 4.14 11.60
CA ARG A 108 10.39 3.03 10.64
C ARG A 108 11.78 2.86 10.03
N ALA A 109 12.82 3.28 10.75
CA ALA A 109 14.20 3.23 10.25
C ALA A 109 14.74 1.78 10.17
N THR A 110 14.27 0.89 11.05
CA THR A 110 14.60 -0.53 11.09
C THR A 110 13.31 -1.37 11.11
N PRO A 111 13.37 -2.68 10.76
CA PRO A 111 12.21 -3.56 10.82
C PRO A 111 11.59 -3.63 12.22
N HIS A 112 12.41 -3.76 13.25
CA HIS A 112 11.97 -3.85 14.65
C HIS A 112 11.30 -2.54 15.11
N ALA A 113 11.86 -1.38 14.74
CA ALA A 113 11.27 -0.08 15.05
C ALA A 113 9.90 0.09 14.38
N ALA A 114 9.73 -0.40 13.14
CA ALA A 114 8.45 -0.37 12.43
C ALA A 114 7.40 -1.24 13.11
N VAL A 115 7.77 -2.44 13.58
CA VAL A 115 6.88 -3.32 14.36
C VAL A 115 6.48 -2.67 15.69
N GLU A 116 7.44 -2.14 16.46
CA GLU A 116 7.17 -1.45 17.73
C GLU A 116 6.23 -0.26 17.53
N THR A 117 6.48 0.54 16.49
CA THR A 117 5.64 1.69 16.14
C THR A 117 4.23 1.27 15.73
N ALA A 118 4.08 0.16 14.99
CA ALA A 118 2.77 -0.37 14.62
C ALA A 118 2.01 -0.87 15.86
N LEU A 119 2.66 -1.62 16.76
CA LEU A 119 2.03 -2.08 18.01
C LEU A 119 1.64 -0.91 18.92
N TRP A 120 2.53 0.07 19.09
CA TRP A 120 2.25 1.30 19.82
C TRP A 120 1.05 2.06 19.25
N ALA A 121 1.02 2.25 17.93
CA ALA A 121 -0.05 2.97 17.25
C ALA A 121 -1.39 2.23 17.39
N ALA A 122 -1.39 0.91 17.25
CA ALA A 122 -2.56 0.07 17.48
C ALA A 122 -3.07 0.19 18.93
N ALA A 123 -2.17 0.14 19.92
CA ALA A 123 -2.52 0.26 21.34
C ALA A 123 -3.07 1.65 21.70
N GLY A 124 -2.49 2.70 21.13
CA GLY A 124 -2.91 4.08 21.37
C GLY A 124 -4.11 4.54 20.53
N GLY A 125 -4.57 3.74 19.57
CA GLY A 125 -5.62 4.14 18.64
C GLY A 125 -5.17 5.19 17.61
N ASP A 126 -3.86 5.36 17.39
CA ASP A 126 -3.31 6.29 16.39
C ASP A 126 -3.40 5.67 14.99
N LEU A 127 -4.59 5.79 14.38
CA LEU A 127 -4.88 5.24 13.07
C LEU A 127 -3.95 5.78 11.98
N ALA A 128 -3.59 7.07 12.04
CA ALA A 128 -2.76 7.69 11.01
C ALA A 128 -1.33 7.14 11.04
N THR A 129 -0.74 7.01 12.24
CA THR A 129 0.58 6.38 12.38
C THR A 129 0.52 4.92 11.97
N PHE A 130 -0.50 4.17 12.40
CA PHE A 130 -0.64 2.76 12.04
C PHE A 130 -0.79 2.56 10.52
N GLU A 131 -1.69 3.30 9.87
CA GLU A 131 -1.86 3.29 8.41
C GLU A 131 -0.54 3.54 7.69
N ALA A 132 0.24 4.52 8.17
CA ALA A 132 1.53 4.83 7.57
C ALA A 132 2.56 3.69 7.74
N THR A 133 2.40 2.81 8.73
CA THR A 133 3.24 1.61 8.87
C THR A 133 2.86 0.50 7.90
N LEU A 134 1.68 0.54 7.27
CA LEU A 134 1.21 -0.50 6.37
C LEU A 134 1.59 -0.24 4.91
N GLU A 135 1.75 -1.33 4.17
CA GLU A 135 1.86 -1.36 2.72
C GLU A 135 0.94 -2.45 2.17
N LEU A 136 0.00 -2.05 1.31
CA LEU A 136 -0.74 -2.99 0.49
C LEU A 136 0.12 -3.29 -0.74
N ASP A 137 0.58 -4.54 -0.84
CA ASP A 137 1.26 -4.99 -2.05
C ASP A 137 0.28 -4.99 -3.25
N GLU A 138 0.84 -5.19 -4.44
CA GLU A 138 0.05 -5.18 -5.67
C GLU A 138 -1.09 -6.22 -5.65
N SER A 139 -0.86 -7.37 -5.00
CA SER A 139 -1.85 -8.44 -4.91
C SER A 139 -3.00 -8.11 -3.97
N ALA A 140 -2.75 -7.31 -2.91
CA ALA A 140 -3.72 -6.94 -1.89
C ALA A 140 -4.47 -5.65 -2.23
N ARG A 141 -3.88 -4.75 -3.02
CA ARG A 141 -4.45 -3.43 -3.34
C ARG A 141 -5.80 -3.53 -4.05
N ALA A 142 -5.89 -4.32 -5.12
CA ALA A 142 -7.13 -4.47 -5.88
C ALA A 142 -8.28 -5.08 -5.02
N PRO A 143 -8.07 -6.22 -4.31
CA PRO A 143 -9.08 -6.75 -3.38
C PRO A 143 -9.51 -5.75 -2.29
N ALA A 144 -8.59 -4.96 -1.75
CA ALA A 144 -8.91 -3.97 -0.72
C ALA A 144 -9.76 -2.82 -1.28
N GLN A 145 -9.47 -2.38 -2.51
CA GLN A 145 -10.24 -1.37 -3.21
C GLN A 145 -11.66 -1.88 -3.54
N ASP A 146 -11.78 -3.13 -3.99
CA ASP A 146 -13.07 -3.78 -4.23
C ASP A 146 -13.89 -3.92 -2.94
N LEU A 147 -13.23 -4.32 -1.85
CA LEU A 147 -13.86 -4.40 -0.54
C LEU A 147 -14.39 -3.03 -0.11
N LEU A 148 -13.58 -1.97 -0.21
CA LEU A 148 -13.99 -0.61 0.10
C LEU A 148 -15.17 -0.16 -0.77
N ALA A 149 -15.14 -0.44 -2.08
CA ALA A 149 -16.19 -0.04 -3.02
C ALA A 149 -17.55 -0.69 -2.72
N ARG A 150 -17.56 -1.88 -2.11
CA ARG A 150 -18.79 -2.59 -1.70
C ARG A 150 -19.42 -2.04 -0.41
N LEU A 151 -18.69 -1.22 0.36
CA LEU A 151 -19.20 -0.67 1.61
C LEU A 151 -20.20 0.49 1.37
N PRO A 152 -21.16 0.71 2.30
CA PRO A 152 -22.06 1.86 2.25
C PRO A 152 -21.31 3.19 2.15
N ALA A 153 -21.93 4.19 1.52
CA ALA A 153 -21.31 5.51 1.31
C ALA A 153 -20.86 6.17 2.63
N SER A 154 -21.61 5.99 3.72
CA SER A 154 -21.27 6.48 5.07
C SER A 154 -19.99 5.86 5.63
N VAL A 155 -19.72 4.60 5.31
CA VAL A 155 -18.49 3.91 5.75
C VAL A 155 -17.33 4.34 4.85
N ARG A 156 -17.54 4.43 3.53
CA ARG A 156 -16.52 4.93 2.59
C ARG A 156 -16.10 6.37 2.87
N SER A 157 -16.98 7.23 3.37
CA SER A 157 -16.59 8.59 3.79
C SER A 157 -15.70 8.60 5.04
N THR A 158 -15.81 7.56 5.89
CA THR A 158 -14.96 7.41 7.08
C THR A 158 -13.57 6.89 6.72
N TYR A 159 -13.49 6.01 5.71
CA TYR A 159 -12.24 5.40 5.23
C TYR A 159 -12.00 5.78 3.76
N PRO A 160 -11.34 6.91 3.48
CA PRO A 160 -11.18 7.41 2.12
C PRO A 160 -10.23 6.56 1.26
N THR A 161 -9.37 5.75 1.89
CA THR A 161 -8.38 4.89 1.22
C THR A 161 -8.58 3.42 1.63
N PRO A 162 -8.22 2.46 0.76
CA PRO A 162 -8.15 1.04 1.13
C PRO A 162 -7.22 0.81 2.33
N GLU A 163 -6.09 1.52 2.39
CA GLU A 163 -5.13 1.49 3.49
C GLU A 163 -5.77 1.89 4.82
N ALA A 164 -6.55 2.98 4.88
CA ALA A 164 -7.25 3.42 6.09
C ALA A 164 -8.29 2.40 6.57
N LEU A 165 -9.01 1.75 5.65
CA LEU A 165 -9.95 0.67 5.97
C LEU A 165 -9.21 -0.52 6.60
N VAL A 166 -8.13 -0.97 5.95
CA VAL A 166 -7.31 -2.10 6.41
C VAL A 166 -6.68 -1.81 7.76
N ALA A 167 -6.13 -0.61 7.94
CA ALA A 167 -5.57 -0.14 9.19
C ALA A 167 -6.61 -0.21 10.32
N SER A 168 -7.81 0.35 10.10
CA SER A 168 -8.84 0.41 11.14
C SER A 168 -9.36 -0.97 11.56
N VAL A 169 -9.59 -1.87 10.61
CA VAL A 169 -10.05 -3.24 10.92
C VAL A 169 -8.94 -4.02 11.61
N THR A 170 -7.70 -3.90 11.13
CA THR A 170 -6.54 -4.61 11.71
C THR A 170 -6.29 -4.17 13.14
N MET A 171 -6.28 -2.86 13.43
CA MET A 171 -6.05 -2.33 14.77
C MET A 171 -7.02 -2.89 15.81
N LYS A 172 -8.30 -3.08 15.44
CA LYS A 172 -9.32 -3.66 16.35
C LYS A 172 -9.06 -5.13 16.67
N ASN A 173 -8.33 -5.83 15.81
CA ASN A 173 -8.05 -7.26 15.94
C ASN A 173 -6.70 -7.55 16.60
N ILE A 174 -5.86 -6.54 16.85
CA ILE A 174 -4.58 -6.73 17.55
C ILE A 174 -4.85 -6.83 19.05
N PRO A 175 -4.49 -7.95 19.72
CA PRO A 175 -4.60 -8.04 21.17
C PRO A 175 -3.60 -7.10 21.85
N LEU A 176 -4.10 -6.24 22.75
CA LEU A 176 -3.35 -5.13 23.36
C LEU A 176 -2.88 -5.44 24.79
N ALA A 177 -2.19 -6.57 25.01
CA ALA A 177 -1.62 -6.87 26.33
C ALA A 177 -0.08 -6.81 26.32
N GLU A 178 0.56 -7.83 25.76
CA GLU A 178 2.02 -7.98 25.75
C GLU A 178 2.45 -8.57 24.42
N ALA A 179 3.67 -8.25 24.00
CA ALA A 179 4.26 -8.78 22.78
C ALA A 179 5.71 -9.18 23.03
N GLN A 180 6.16 -10.18 22.28
CA GLN A 180 7.55 -10.65 22.27
C GLN A 180 7.98 -10.91 20.84
N ILE A 181 9.12 -10.37 20.43
CA ILE A 181 9.74 -10.74 19.16
C ILE A 181 10.44 -12.09 19.38
N VAL A 182 10.04 -13.13 18.66
CA VAL A 182 10.59 -14.48 18.82
C VAL A 182 11.72 -14.75 17.84
N TRP A 183 11.57 -14.26 16.62
CA TRP A 183 12.57 -14.42 15.59
C TRP A 183 12.48 -13.27 14.59
N SER A 184 13.61 -12.99 13.94
CA SER A 184 13.71 -12.03 12.84
C SER A 184 14.62 -12.62 11.78
N HIS A 185 14.24 -12.44 10.52
CA HIS A 185 15.02 -12.84 9.35
C HIS A 185 15.00 -11.73 8.31
N GLU A 186 16.17 -11.24 7.94
CA GLU A 186 16.34 -10.22 6.90
C GLU A 186 17.04 -10.88 5.70
N PRO A 187 16.27 -11.45 4.74
CA PRO A 187 16.86 -12.13 3.59
C PRO A 187 17.68 -11.19 2.70
N ASP A 188 17.32 -9.90 2.66
CA ASP A 188 18.02 -8.86 1.91
C ASP A 188 17.81 -7.47 2.57
N SER A 189 18.36 -6.41 1.96
CA SER A 189 18.31 -5.05 2.51
C SER A 189 16.93 -4.40 2.47
N ASP A 190 16.01 -4.95 1.69
CA ASP A 190 14.69 -4.38 1.44
C ASP A 190 13.56 -5.24 1.99
N ARG A 191 13.83 -6.46 2.44
CA ARG A 191 12.83 -7.40 2.96
C ARG A 191 13.21 -7.93 4.33
N ALA A 192 12.22 -8.03 5.20
CA ALA A 192 12.36 -8.62 6.51
C ALA A 192 11.12 -9.44 6.87
N ALA A 193 11.32 -10.42 7.72
CA ALA A 193 10.29 -11.26 8.29
C ALA A 193 10.48 -11.32 9.81
N ILE A 194 9.46 -10.93 10.56
CA ILE A 194 9.49 -10.91 12.03
C ILE A 194 8.36 -11.77 12.57
N GLY A 195 8.71 -12.72 13.44
CA GLY A 195 7.74 -13.47 14.24
C GLY A 195 7.48 -12.76 15.56
N VAL A 196 6.24 -12.37 15.79
CA VAL A 196 5.79 -11.72 17.02
C VAL A 196 4.79 -12.62 17.73
N LEU A 197 5.08 -12.95 18.98
CA LEU A 197 4.09 -13.53 19.88
C LEU A 197 3.29 -12.41 20.53
N LEU A 198 1.97 -12.57 20.53
CA LEU A 198 1.04 -11.64 21.14
C LEU A 198 0.23 -12.36 22.21
N HIS A 199 0.16 -11.74 23.38
CA HIS A 199 -0.66 -12.22 24.49
C HIS A 199 -2.06 -11.60 24.40
N HIS A 200 -3.10 -12.44 24.43
CA HIS A 200 -4.48 -11.99 24.53
C HIS A 200 -4.81 -11.61 25.98
N PRO A 201 -5.55 -10.51 26.21
CA PRO A 201 -6.04 -10.17 27.54
C PRO A 201 -6.97 -11.27 28.07
N GLU A 202 -7.05 -11.38 29.38
CA GLU A 202 -7.83 -12.40 30.06
C GLU A 202 -9.30 -12.41 29.60
N GLY A 203 -9.76 -13.57 29.10
CA GLY A 203 -11.11 -13.77 28.54
C GLY A 203 -11.21 -13.73 27.01
N ALA A 204 -10.18 -13.24 26.31
CA ALA A 204 -10.09 -13.31 24.85
C ALA A 204 -9.32 -14.58 24.42
N GLN A 205 -9.96 -15.45 23.65
CA GLN A 205 -9.28 -16.61 23.04
C GLN A 205 -8.62 -16.20 21.72
N ALA A 206 -7.40 -16.70 21.47
CA ALA A 206 -6.79 -16.58 20.16
C ALA A 206 -7.65 -17.35 19.14
N LYS A 207 -8.16 -16.65 18.12
CA LYS A 207 -8.82 -17.30 16.98
C LYS A 207 -7.71 -18.01 16.18
N PRO A 208 -7.74 -19.35 16.02
CA PRO A 208 -6.69 -20.05 15.28
C PRO A 208 -6.64 -19.51 13.85
N ASP A 209 -5.45 -19.14 13.37
CA ASP A 209 -5.28 -18.67 11.98
C ASP A 209 -5.28 -19.90 11.05
N PRO A 210 -6.31 -20.10 10.22
CA PRO A 210 -6.40 -21.26 9.33
C PRO A 210 -5.34 -21.24 8.21
N ASN A 211 -4.69 -20.10 7.97
CA ASN A 211 -3.75 -19.94 6.87
C ASN A 211 -2.29 -20.30 7.22
N VAL A 212 -1.99 -20.68 8.48
CA VAL A 212 -0.71 -21.31 8.84
C VAL A 212 -0.77 -22.81 8.48
N SER A 213 -1.18 -23.12 7.25
CA SER A 213 -1.17 -24.48 6.72
C SER A 213 0.23 -24.76 6.16
N GLY A 214 1.12 -25.28 7.00
CA GLY A 214 2.44 -25.75 6.55
C GLY A 214 3.55 -25.72 7.60
N SER A 215 3.36 -25.04 8.73
CA SER A 215 4.26 -25.13 9.87
C SER A 215 3.43 -25.49 11.10
N SER A 216 3.67 -26.68 11.67
CA SER A 216 3.13 -26.99 12.99
C SER A 216 3.57 -25.87 13.94
N PRO A 217 2.66 -25.27 14.73
CA PRO A 217 3.07 -24.30 15.72
C PRO A 217 4.13 -24.95 16.62
N PRO A 218 5.14 -24.18 17.07
CA PRO A 218 6.06 -24.64 18.10
C PRO A 218 5.26 -25.29 19.24
N PRO A 219 5.68 -26.44 19.80
CA PRO A 219 4.90 -27.16 20.81
C PRO A 219 4.46 -26.26 21.98
N ALA A 220 5.30 -25.30 22.36
CA ALA A 220 5.03 -24.33 23.42
C ALA A 220 3.81 -23.40 23.17
N LEU A 221 3.37 -23.24 21.92
CA LEU A 221 2.19 -22.44 21.56
C LEU A 221 0.89 -23.24 21.61
N ALA A 222 0.96 -24.55 21.37
CA ALA A 222 -0.23 -25.41 21.38
C ALA A 222 -0.86 -25.50 22.77
N ASP A 223 -0.04 -25.34 23.82
CA ASP A 223 -0.48 -25.47 25.21
C ASP A 223 -1.06 -24.17 25.80
N ASN A 224 -0.98 -23.04 25.10
CA ASN A 224 -1.47 -21.75 25.61
C ASN A 224 -2.40 -21.02 24.62
N PRO A 225 -3.74 -21.16 24.76
CA PRO A 225 -4.70 -20.53 23.86
C PRO A 225 -4.77 -19.00 23.97
N ARG A 226 -4.04 -18.40 24.92
CA ARG A 226 -3.89 -16.95 25.06
C ARG A 226 -2.74 -16.40 24.22
N LEU A 227 -1.92 -17.25 23.61
CA LEU A 227 -0.82 -16.83 22.75
C LEU A 227 -1.23 -16.96 21.29
N SER A 228 -0.91 -15.95 20.49
CA SER A 228 -0.99 -16.00 19.04
C SER A 228 0.38 -15.66 18.45
N LEU A 229 0.80 -16.41 17.43
CA LEU A 229 2.00 -16.12 16.66
C LEU A 229 1.58 -15.41 15.37
N ALA A 230 2.04 -14.18 15.22
CA ALA A 230 1.90 -13.41 13.99
C ALA A 230 3.25 -13.35 13.28
N THR A 231 3.26 -13.75 12.01
CA THR A 231 4.43 -13.59 11.13
C THR A 231 4.20 -12.37 10.26
N LEU A 232 4.99 -11.33 10.50
CA LEU A 232 4.89 -10.04 9.82
C LEU A 232 5.94 -9.96 8.72
N MET A 233 5.49 -9.76 7.48
CA MET A 233 6.38 -9.44 6.36
C MET A 233 6.59 -7.93 6.32
N LEU A 234 7.81 -7.49 6.08
CA LEU A 234 8.15 -6.08 5.95
C LEU A 234 8.90 -5.81 4.65
N HIS A 235 8.64 -4.64 4.08
CA HIS A 235 9.30 -4.14 2.89
C HIS A 235 9.86 -2.74 3.16
N ARG A 236 11.04 -2.45 2.62
CA ARG A 236 11.69 -1.15 2.74
C ARG A 236 11.20 -0.21 1.63
N SER A 237 10.54 0.86 2.04
CA SER A 237 10.15 1.96 1.15
C SER A 237 11.10 3.15 1.28
N ALA A 238 10.98 4.14 0.39
CA ALA A 238 11.69 5.42 0.52
C ALA A 238 11.42 6.14 1.87
N SER A 239 10.30 5.82 2.53
CA SER A 239 9.87 6.41 3.80
C SER A 239 10.17 5.54 5.04
N GLY A 240 10.95 4.47 4.87
CA GLY A 240 11.26 3.47 5.88
C GLY A 240 10.57 2.13 5.66
N TRP A 241 10.73 1.22 6.63
CA TRP A 241 10.15 -0.12 6.65
C TRP A 241 8.64 -0.08 6.88
N ARG A 242 7.90 -0.89 6.14
CA ARG A 242 6.44 -1.02 6.22
C ARG A 242 6.02 -2.47 6.33
N LEU A 243 4.96 -2.74 7.07
CA LEU A 243 4.35 -4.05 7.19
C LEU A 243 3.53 -4.34 5.93
N VAL A 244 3.88 -5.40 5.23
CA VAL A 244 3.18 -5.85 4.03
C VAL A 244 1.92 -6.59 4.46
N VAL A 245 0.77 -6.13 3.97
CA VAL A 245 -0.51 -6.80 4.18
C VAL A 245 -0.77 -7.75 3.00
N PRO A 246 -0.80 -9.08 3.23
CA PRO A 246 -1.03 -10.03 2.15
C PRO A 246 -2.51 -10.03 1.72
N ALA A 247 -2.78 -10.41 0.46
CA ALA A 247 -4.15 -10.53 -0.06
C ALA A 247 -5.05 -11.44 0.81
N SER A 248 -4.50 -12.50 1.38
CA SER A 248 -5.24 -13.42 2.27
C SER A 248 -5.79 -12.75 3.53
N ALA A 249 -5.12 -11.69 4.04
CA ALA A 249 -5.62 -10.90 5.15
C ALA A 249 -6.84 -10.06 4.72
N ILE A 250 -6.82 -9.51 3.51
CA ILE A 250 -7.95 -8.75 2.94
C ILE A 250 -9.16 -9.65 2.74
N GLU A 251 -8.97 -10.86 2.22
CA GLU A 251 -10.05 -11.84 2.07
C GLU A 251 -10.68 -12.21 3.41
N ARG A 252 -9.85 -12.40 4.44
CA ARG A 252 -10.34 -12.67 5.81
C ARG A 252 -11.17 -11.49 6.34
N MET A 253 -10.69 -10.27 6.17
CA MET A 253 -11.44 -9.06 6.53
C MET A 253 -12.77 -8.98 5.78
N ALA A 254 -12.79 -9.27 4.48
CA ALA A 254 -14.00 -9.25 3.68
C ALA A 254 -15.04 -10.25 4.21
N ARG A 255 -14.61 -11.45 4.62
CA ARG A 255 -15.50 -12.44 5.27
C ARG A 255 -16.05 -11.92 6.60
N GLU A 256 -15.23 -11.29 7.43
CA GLU A 256 -15.66 -10.77 8.73
C GLU A 256 -16.65 -9.60 8.60
N LEU A 257 -16.46 -8.72 7.60
CA LEU A 257 -17.37 -7.59 7.36
C LEU A 257 -18.68 -7.98 6.68
N THR A 258 -18.74 -9.15 6.02
CA THR A 258 -19.95 -9.65 5.35
C THR A 258 -20.71 -10.67 6.16
N ALA A 259 -20.11 -11.24 7.20
CA ALA A 259 -20.78 -12.17 8.10
C ALA A 259 -21.94 -11.45 8.83
N PRO A 260 -23.12 -12.08 8.94
CA PRO A 260 -24.20 -11.54 9.75
C PRO A 260 -23.73 -11.40 11.21
N PRO A 261 -24.18 -10.36 11.94
CA PRO A 261 -23.85 -10.22 13.34
C PRO A 261 -24.33 -11.47 14.11
N PRO A 262 -23.53 -11.96 15.09
CA PRO A 262 -23.89 -13.12 15.90
C PRO A 262 -25.12 -12.87 16.77
#